data_AF-A0A2M7D7R9-F1
#
_entry.id   AF-A0A2M7D7R9-F1
#
_cell.length_a   1.000
_cell.length_b   1.000
_cell.length_c   1.000
_cell.angle_alpha   90.00
_cell.angle_beta   90.00
_cell.angle_gamma   90.00
#
_symmetry.space_group_name_H-M   'P 1'
#
loop_
_entity.id
_entity.type
_entity.pdbx_description
1 polymer ?
#
loop_
_entity_poly.entity_id
_entity_poly.type
_entity_poly.pdbx_seq_one_letter_code
_entity_poly.pdbx_strand_id
1 'polypeptide(L)'
;MATLHVVTGDQYRIIDRRMREIKRQLDQDGGSPLDPEWVAGELQRIIDASGKVLTEITDWQQFYHDLFGLEIDLLGLSVPAKKKGFDRLVIVAQGMTLQRLYDNCVKLCPCWKWTDDDLDKIVQSERTAKDGTYAVWFRDVVEADEELKNLSANDLKEKGIPGITLEERLLMELKYFKETGNHLDIKSWTLCSGSRCSDGRVPGVSWYSGRLGVDWCRPGGAGGSLRSRRAVSC
;
A
#
# COMPACT_ATOMS: atom_id res chain seq x y z
N MET A 1 -37.20 -2.62 -12.93
CA MET A 1 -37.74 -2.27 -14.27
C MET A 1 -36.60 -1.64 -15.07
N ALA A 2 -36.21 -2.23 -16.20
CA ALA A 2 -35.12 -1.71 -17.01
C ALA A 2 -35.59 -0.48 -17.81
N THR A 3 -34.91 0.64 -17.65
CA THR A 3 -35.22 1.89 -18.34
C THR A 3 -34.83 1.77 -19.81
N LEU A 4 -35.80 1.64 -20.71
CA LEU A 4 -35.59 1.68 -22.16
C LEU A 4 -35.23 3.11 -22.58
N HIS A 5 -33.95 3.34 -22.90
CA HIS A 5 -33.52 4.59 -23.51
C HIS A 5 -33.78 4.54 -25.02
N VAL A 6 -34.75 5.33 -25.48
CA VAL A 6 -35.06 5.48 -26.90
C VAL A 6 -33.94 6.30 -27.55
N VAL A 7 -33.13 5.63 -28.37
CA VAL A 7 -32.04 6.25 -29.11
C VAL A 7 -32.61 7.01 -30.31
N THR A 8 -32.31 8.30 -30.42
CA THR A 8 -32.72 9.14 -31.55
C THR A 8 -32.04 8.69 -32.85
N GLY A 9 -32.64 9.01 -34.01
CA GLY A 9 -32.08 8.63 -35.32
C GLY A 9 -30.65 9.13 -35.55
N ASP A 10 -30.28 10.29 -34.99
CA ASP A 10 -28.91 10.82 -35.10
C ASP A 10 -27.92 10.09 -34.18
N GLN A 11 -28.33 9.75 -32.97
CA GLN A 11 -27.52 8.92 -32.06
C GLN A 11 -27.28 7.53 -32.65
N TYR A 12 -28.28 6.94 -33.32
CA TYR A 12 -28.13 5.67 -34.04
C TYR A 12 -27.06 5.77 -35.14
N ARG A 13 -27.08 6.82 -35.96
CA ARG A 13 -26.07 7.02 -37.02
C ARG A 13 -24.66 7.18 -36.48
N ILE A 14 -24.49 7.85 -35.33
CA ILE A 14 -23.18 8.00 -34.68
C ILE A 14 -22.65 6.66 -34.18
N ILE A 15 -23.50 5.88 -33.50
CA ILE A 15 -23.15 4.55 -32.99
C ILE A 15 -22.83 3.61 -34.16
N ASP A 16 -23.66 3.60 -35.20
CA ASP A 16 -23.48 2.77 -36.38
C ASP A 16 -22.19 3.10 -37.15
N ARG A 17 -21.81 4.38 -37.23
CA ARG A 17 -20.54 4.80 -37.83
C ARG A 17 -19.32 4.31 -37.03
N ARG A 18 -19.39 4.37 -35.69
CA ARG A 18 -18.31 3.84 -34.83
C ARG A 18 -18.21 2.33 -34.89
N MET A 19 -19.34 1.62 -34.91
CA MET A 19 -19.35 0.16 -35.05
C MET A 19 -18.78 -0.31 -36.39
N ARG A 20 -19.04 0.43 -37.47
CA ARG A 20 -18.41 0.16 -38.78
C ARG A 20 -16.90 0.39 -38.77
N GLU A 21 -16.41 1.41 -38.07
CA GLU A 21 -14.97 1.66 -37.95
C GLU A 21 -14.27 0.58 -37.12
N ILE A 22 -14.89 0.10 -36.03
CA ILE A 22 -14.38 -1.02 -35.23
C ILE A 22 -14.32 -2.30 -36.06
N LYS A 23 -15.39 -2.64 -36.80
CA LYS A 23 -15.40 -3.80 -37.70
C LYS A 23 -14.32 -3.67 -38.79
N ARG A 24 -14.18 -2.49 -39.38
CA ARG A 24 -13.14 -2.21 -40.38
C ARG A 24 -11.72 -2.39 -39.84
N GLN A 25 -11.48 -2.07 -38.57
CA GLN A 25 -10.18 -2.29 -37.92
C GLN A 25 -9.92 -3.77 -37.63
N LEU A 26 -10.97 -4.55 -37.40
CA LEU A 26 -10.89 -6.00 -37.19
C LEU A 26 -10.78 -6.79 -38.51
N ASP A 27 -11.35 -6.26 -39.60
CA ASP A 27 -11.45 -6.91 -40.92
C ASP A 27 -10.29 -6.55 -41.90
N GLN A 28 -9.23 -5.85 -41.46
CA GLN A 28 -8.06 -5.60 -42.30
C GLN A 28 -7.21 -6.88 -42.48
N ASP A 29 -6.81 -7.20 -43.71
CA ASP A 29 -5.88 -8.30 -44.01
C ASP A 29 -4.55 -8.10 -43.28
N GLY A 30 -4.23 -9.01 -42.35
CA GLY A 30 -3.14 -8.91 -41.37
C GLY A 30 -3.61 -8.79 -39.91
N GLY A 31 -4.92 -8.63 -39.68
CA GLY A 31 -5.51 -8.43 -38.35
C GLY A 31 -5.25 -7.02 -37.81
N SER A 32 -5.76 -6.73 -36.61
CA SER A 32 -5.33 -5.57 -35.80
C SER A 32 -3.81 -5.41 -35.90
N PRO A 33 -3.24 -4.19 -35.97
CA PRO A 33 -1.78 -4.00 -35.94
C PRO A 33 -1.13 -4.58 -34.67
N LEU A 34 -1.94 -4.99 -33.70
CA LEU A 34 -1.57 -5.76 -32.53
C LEU A 34 -1.95 -7.23 -32.74
N ASP A 35 -0.94 -8.10 -32.64
CA ASP A 35 -1.10 -9.56 -32.64
C ASP A 35 -2.25 -10.01 -31.70
N PRO A 36 -3.31 -10.65 -32.22
CA PRO A 36 -4.44 -11.10 -31.42
C PRO A 36 -4.07 -12.01 -30.25
N GLU A 37 -3.04 -12.86 -30.39
CA GLU A 37 -2.58 -13.71 -29.28
C GLU A 37 -1.90 -12.88 -28.19
N TRP A 38 -1.12 -11.87 -28.59
CA TRP A 38 -0.53 -10.91 -27.66
C TRP A 38 -1.60 -10.12 -26.90
N VAL A 39 -2.63 -9.62 -27.60
CA VAL A 39 -3.75 -8.87 -26.98
C VAL A 39 -4.52 -9.77 -26.01
N ALA A 40 -4.86 -11.00 -26.41
CA ALA A 40 -5.53 -11.95 -25.53
C ALA A 40 -4.70 -12.29 -24.29
N GLY A 41 -3.39 -12.49 -24.47
CA GLY A 41 -2.44 -12.71 -23.37
C GLY A 41 -2.38 -11.54 -22.41
N GLU A 42 -2.35 -10.30 -22.90
CA GLU A 42 -2.34 -9.11 -22.05
C GLU A 42 -3.66 -8.91 -21.29
N LEU A 43 -4.80 -9.14 -21.96
CA LEU A 43 -6.12 -9.10 -21.30
C LEU A 43 -6.24 -10.17 -20.21
N GLN A 44 -5.74 -11.39 -20.45
CA GLN A 44 -5.72 -12.43 -19.44
C GLN A 44 -4.86 -12.03 -18.24
N ARG A 45 -3.68 -11.44 -18.44
CA ARG A 45 -2.85 -10.92 -17.35
C ARG A 45 -3.58 -9.85 -16.52
N ILE A 46 -4.32 -8.95 -17.17
CA ILE A 46 -5.12 -7.92 -16.49
C ILE A 46 -6.21 -8.57 -15.64
N ILE A 47 -6.91 -9.58 -16.17
CA ILE A 47 -7.96 -10.32 -15.45
C ILE A 47 -7.36 -11.06 -14.24
N ASP A 48 -6.27 -11.79 -14.43
CA ASP A 48 -5.61 -12.56 -13.38
C ASP A 48 -5.06 -11.64 -12.27
N ALA A 49 -4.44 -10.51 -12.65
CA ALA A 49 -3.98 -9.50 -11.71
C ALA A 49 -5.15 -8.90 -10.92
N SER A 50 -6.29 -8.63 -11.59
CA SER A 50 -7.50 -8.12 -10.93
C SER A 50 -8.08 -9.15 -9.95
N GLY A 51 -8.11 -10.43 -10.33
CA GLY A 51 -8.53 -11.52 -9.44
C GLY A 51 -7.62 -11.66 -8.22
N LYS A 52 -6.30 -11.56 -8.40
CA LYS A 52 -5.35 -11.59 -7.28
C LYS A 52 -5.54 -10.41 -6.33
N VAL A 53 -5.72 -9.20 -6.85
CA VAL A 53 -5.98 -8.01 -6.03
C VAL A 53 -7.29 -8.15 -5.25
N LEU A 54 -8.34 -8.72 -5.86
CA LEU A 54 -9.61 -8.98 -5.16
C LEU A 54 -9.44 -9.95 -3.98
N THR A 55 -8.62 -10.99 -4.16
CA THR A 55 -8.27 -11.92 -3.06
C THR A 55 -7.52 -11.20 -1.95
N GLU A 56 -6.54 -10.35 -2.27
CA GLU A 56 -5.81 -9.57 -1.27
C GLU A 56 -6.73 -8.57 -0.54
N ILE A 57 -7.67 -7.92 -1.24
CA ILE A 57 -8.68 -7.05 -0.63
C ILE A 57 -9.56 -7.82 0.36
N THR A 58 -10.04 -9.01 -0.04
CA THR A 58 -10.90 -9.85 0.80
C THR A 58 -10.15 -10.32 2.06
N ASP A 59 -8.88 -10.71 1.90
CA ASP A 59 -8.00 -11.08 3.01
C ASP A 59 -7.77 -9.89 3.98
N TRP A 60 -7.63 -8.66 3.47
CA TRP A 60 -7.59 -7.47 4.31
C TRP A 60 -8.91 -7.23 5.06
N GLN A 61 -10.07 -7.40 4.42
CA GLN A 61 -11.38 -7.30 5.10
C GLN A 61 -11.47 -8.29 6.27
N GLN A 62 -11.08 -9.55 6.03
CA GLN A 62 -11.07 -10.57 7.08
C GLN A 62 -10.09 -10.24 8.20
N PHE A 63 -8.89 -9.76 7.87
CA PHE A 63 -7.92 -9.32 8.87
C PHE A 63 -8.45 -8.20 9.76
N TYR A 64 -9.15 -7.21 9.18
CA TYR A 64 -9.75 -6.12 9.96
C TYR A 64 -10.90 -6.59 10.85
N HIS A 65 -11.73 -7.51 10.36
CA HIS A 65 -12.77 -8.16 11.15
C HIS A 65 -12.15 -8.92 12.34
N ASP A 66 -11.15 -9.76 12.09
CA ASP A 66 -10.61 -10.66 13.11
C ASP A 66 -9.78 -9.94 14.18
N LEU A 67 -8.99 -8.95 13.78
CA LEU A 67 -8.09 -8.25 14.70
C LEU A 67 -8.76 -7.05 15.38
N PHE A 68 -9.62 -6.33 14.67
CA PHE A 68 -10.20 -5.07 15.16
C PHE A 68 -11.71 -5.16 15.41
N GLY A 69 -12.38 -6.25 15.04
CA GLY A 69 -13.83 -6.36 15.11
C GLY A 69 -14.54 -5.41 14.13
N LEU A 70 -13.88 -5.04 13.02
CA LEU A 70 -14.39 -4.06 12.07
C LEU A 70 -14.82 -4.74 10.77
N GLU A 71 -16.10 -4.55 10.42
CA GLU A 71 -16.57 -4.79 9.07
C GLU A 71 -16.26 -3.56 8.21
N ILE A 72 -15.31 -3.71 7.30
CA ILE A 72 -14.95 -2.65 6.36
C ILE A 72 -15.35 -3.06 4.95
N ASP A 73 -16.00 -2.13 4.23
CA ASP A 73 -16.23 -2.30 2.81
C ASP A 73 -15.05 -1.74 2.03
N LEU A 74 -14.36 -2.62 1.30
CA LEU A 74 -13.24 -2.28 0.43
C LEU A 74 -13.61 -2.42 -1.05
N LEU A 75 -14.88 -2.68 -1.37
CA LEU A 75 -15.37 -2.72 -2.74
C LEU A 75 -15.23 -1.32 -3.35
N GLY A 76 -14.50 -1.24 -4.47
CA GLY A 76 -14.23 0.03 -5.14
C GLY A 76 -13.04 0.82 -4.57
N LEU A 77 -12.27 0.24 -3.62
CA LEU A 77 -11.00 0.82 -3.20
C LEU A 77 -10.07 0.99 -4.40
N SER A 78 -9.55 2.21 -4.60
CA SER A 78 -8.52 2.47 -5.60
C SER A 78 -7.19 1.89 -5.11
N VAL A 79 -6.76 0.80 -5.73
CA VAL A 79 -5.45 0.18 -5.47
C VAL A 79 -4.45 0.69 -6.51
N PRO A 80 -3.28 1.22 -6.10
CA PRO A 80 -2.26 1.66 -7.04
C PRO A 80 -1.82 0.54 -7.96
N ALA A 81 -1.43 0.87 -9.20
CA ALA A 81 -0.91 -0.13 -10.13
C ALA A 81 0.34 -0.80 -9.54
N LYS A 82 0.32 -2.14 -9.48
CA LYS A 82 1.40 -2.91 -8.91
C LYS A 82 2.68 -2.77 -9.74
N LYS A 83 3.79 -2.44 -9.08
CA LYS A 83 5.13 -2.38 -9.70
C LYS A 83 5.89 -3.67 -9.41
N LYS A 84 6.70 -4.14 -10.36
CA LYS A 84 7.51 -5.36 -10.20
C LYS A 84 8.39 -5.26 -8.94
N GLY A 85 8.30 -6.26 -8.06
CA GLY A 85 9.02 -6.33 -6.80
C GLY A 85 8.38 -5.58 -5.63
N PHE A 86 7.22 -4.96 -5.81
CA PHE A 86 6.38 -4.37 -4.77
C PHE A 86 5.16 -5.26 -4.57
N ASP A 87 5.37 -6.35 -3.81
CA ASP A 87 4.44 -7.46 -3.72
C ASP A 87 3.61 -7.49 -2.44
N ARG A 88 3.86 -6.57 -1.50
CA ARG A 88 3.11 -6.45 -0.24
C ARG A 88 2.10 -5.31 -0.34
N LEU A 89 0.82 -5.64 -0.43
CA LEU A 89 -0.26 -4.66 -0.30
C LEU A 89 -0.50 -4.34 1.18
N VAL A 90 -0.59 -3.06 1.52
CA VAL A 90 -1.07 -2.57 2.81
C VAL A 90 -2.26 -1.68 2.59
N ILE A 91 -3.39 -2.00 3.23
CA ILE A 91 -4.63 -1.22 3.16
C ILE A 91 -4.86 -0.59 4.54
N VAL A 92 -4.74 0.74 4.63
CA VAL A 92 -4.98 1.48 5.87
C VAL A 92 -6.43 1.94 5.88
N ALA A 93 -7.26 1.29 6.69
CA ALA A 93 -8.68 1.58 6.79
C ALA A 93 -8.96 2.95 7.44
N GLN A 94 -10.04 3.60 7.02
CA GLN A 94 -10.47 4.88 7.60
C GLN A 94 -10.63 4.77 9.13
N GLY A 95 -10.10 5.77 9.85
CA GLY A 95 -10.14 5.81 11.31
C GLY A 95 -9.10 4.90 12.00
N MET A 96 -8.17 4.30 11.27
CA MET A 96 -6.96 3.73 11.86
C MET A 96 -6.02 4.85 12.30
N THR A 97 -5.68 4.85 13.59
CA THR A 97 -4.74 5.81 14.19
C THR A 97 -3.48 5.09 14.67
N LEU A 98 -2.39 5.82 14.85
CA LEU A 98 -1.10 5.26 15.29
C LEU A 98 -1.21 4.61 16.65
N GLN A 99 -1.85 5.27 17.60
CA GLN A 99 -1.99 4.73 18.95
C GLN A 99 -2.82 3.44 18.94
N ARG A 100 -3.92 3.42 18.17
CA ARG A 100 -4.73 2.20 18.00
C ARG A 100 -3.93 1.04 17.39
N LEU A 101 -3.10 1.30 16.38
CA LEU A 101 -2.26 0.28 15.76
C LEU A 101 -1.22 -0.25 16.74
N TYR A 102 -0.53 0.66 17.45
CA TYR A 102 0.45 0.30 18.47
C TYR A 102 -0.16 -0.53 19.60
N ASP A 103 -1.34 -0.15 20.11
CA ASP A 103 -2.04 -0.88 21.16
C ASP A 103 -2.41 -2.30 20.73
N ASN A 104 -2.67 -2.53 19.44
CA ASN A 104 -2.88 -3.88 18.93
C ASN A 104 -1.57 -4.66 18.81
N CYS A 105 -0.42 -4.01 18.53
CA CYS A 105 0.87 -4.67 18.58
C CYS A 105 1.17 -5.16 20.01
N VAL A 106 0.89 -4.32 21.03
CA VAL A 106 1.08 -4.65 22.45
C VAL A 106 0.29 -5.89 22.88
N LYS A 107 -0.92 -6.07 22.33
CA LYS A 107 -1.75 -7.26 22.63
C LYS A 107 -1.18 -8.56 22.05
N LEU A 108 -0.37 -8.47 21.00
CA LEU A 108 0.14 -9.63 20.26
C LEU A 108 1.57 -10.00 20.65
N CYS A 109 2.40 -9.02 21.01
CA CYS A 109 3.80 -9.23 21.32
C CYS A 109 4.34 -8.16 22.28
N PRO A 110 5.48 -8.41 22.97
CA PRO A 110 6.14 -7.39 23.75
C PRO A 110 6.47 -6.17 22.89
N CYS A 111 6.13 -4.98 23.37
CA CYS A 111 6.36 -3.72 22.67
C CYS A 111 7.02 -2.71 23.59
N TRP A 112 7.74 -1.76 23.00
CA TRP A 112 8.26 -0.57 23.67
C TRP A 112 8.22 0.62 22.70
N LYS A 113 7.99 1.82 23.21
CA LYS A 113 8.12 3.07 22.46
C LYS A 113 8.94 4.07 23.28
N TRP A 114 9.64 4.97 22.62
CA TRP A 114 10.54 5.97 23.25
C TRP A 114 9.85 6.99 24.18
N THR A 115 8.52 6.96 24.25
CA THR A 115 7.69 7.99 24.88
C THR A 115 6.44 7.37 25.50
N ASP A 116 6.00 7.94 26.61
CA ASP A 116 4.71 7.59 27.23
C ASP A 116 3.53 8.35 26.59
N ASP A 117 3.81 9.37 25.77
CA ASP A 117 2.78 10.16 25.09
C ASP A 117 2.03 9.35 24.02
N ASP A 118 0.81 9.80 23.74
CA ASP A 118 -0.04 9.29 22.67
C ASP A 118 0.59 9.57 21.30
N LEU A 119 0.82 8.51 20.51
CA LEU A 119 1.44 8.62 19.19
C LEU A 119 0.62 9.50 18.23
N ASP A 120 -0.71 9.54 18.38
CA ASP A 120 -1.60 10.35 17.54
C ASP A 120 -1.38 11.85 17.75
N LYS A 121 -0.78 12.25 18.88
CA LYS A 121 -0.52 13.65 19.24
C LYS A 121 0.86 14.12 18.81
N ILE A 122 1.83 13.22 18.80
CA ILE A 122 3.24 13.58 18.64
C ILE A 122 3.82 13.16 17.29
N VAL A 123 3.13 12.32 16.51
CA VAL A 123 3.58 11.90 15.17
C VAL A 123 2.56 12.34 14.13
N GLN A 124 3.07 12.91 13.04
CA GLN A 124 2.31 13.26 11.86
C GLN A 124 2.87 12.52 10.64
N SER A 125 1.98 11.93 9.86
CA SER A 125 2.32 11.18 8.65
C SER A 125 1.87 11.90 7.39
N GLU A 126 2.64 11.74 6.32
CA GLU A 126 2.36 12.30 4.99
C GLU A 126 1.14 11.63 4.35
N ARG A 127 0.93 10.33 4.63
CA ARG A 127 -0.26 9.57 4.23
C ARG A 127 -1.01 9.14 5.47
N THR A 128 -2.31 9.43 5.51
CA THR A 128 -3.21 9.06 6.62
C THR A 128 -4.57 8.67 6.06
N ALA A 129 -5.28 7.80 6.79
CA ALA A 129 -6.63 7.38 6.41
C ALA A 129 -7.71 8.31 7.02
N LYS A 130 -7.42 9.60 7.19
CA LYS A 130 -8.39 10.58 7.70
C LYS A 130 -9.49 10.84 6.68
N ASP A 131 -9.11 11.01 5.42
CA ASP A 131 -10.01 11.36 4.32
C ASP A 131 -10.57 10.14 3.57
N GLY A 132 -10.23 8.93 4.03
CA GLY A 132 -10.70 7.68 3.46
C GLY A 132 -9.67 6.56 3.57
N THR A 133 -10.14 5.34 3.36
CA THR A 133 -9.27 4.17 3.26
C THR A 133 -8.36 4.28 2.03
N TYR A 134 -7.09 3.90 2.17
CA TYR A 134 -6.13 3.91 1.07
C TYR A 134 -5.28 2.65 1.03
N ALA A 135 -4.68 2.40 -0.15
CA ALA A 135 -3.80 1.28 -0.41
C ALA A 135 -2.41 1.77 -0.83
N VAL A 136 -1.39 1.03 -0.42
CA VAL A 136 0.01 1.28 -0.77
C VAL A 136 0.75 -0.05 -0.92
N TRP A 137 1.66 -0.11 -1.90
CA TRP A 137 2.52 -1.28 -2.09
C TRP A 137 3.92 -1.05 -1.52
N PHE A 138 4.45 -2.13 -0.93
CA PHE A 138 5.83 -2.25 -0.47
C PHE A 138 6.48 -3.51 -1.03
N ARG A 139 7.80 -3.62 -0.89
CA ARG A 139 8.50 -4.89 -1.10
C ARG A 139 8.11 -5.88 0.00
N ASP A 140 7.86 -7.14 -0.38
CA ASP A 140 7.54 -8.22 0.56
C ASP A 140 8.83 -8.87 1.09
N VAL A 141 9.51 -8.17 2.00
CA VAL A 141 10.79 -8.57 2.56
C VAL A 141 10.84 -8.29 4.07
N VAL A 142 11.55 -9.14 4.81
CA VAL A 142 11.68 -9.04 6.27
C VAL A 142 12.39 -7.76 6.68
N GLU A 143 13.53 -7.46 6.06
CA GLU A 143 14.26 -6.22 6.29
C GLU A 143 13.83 -5.16 5.27
N ALA A 144 13.87 -3.89 5.68
CA ALA A 144 13.63 -2.77 4.77
C ALA A 144 14.63 -2.72 3.59
N ASP A 145 14.25 -1.97 2.55
CA ASP A 145 14.89 -1.93 1.24
C ASP A 145 16.41 -1.72 1.33
N GLU A 146 17.18 -2.74 0.93
CA GLU A 146 18.65 -2.72 1.00
C GLU A 146 19.24 -1.58 0.18
N GLU A 147 18.63 -1.23 -0.95
CA GLU A 147 19.06 -0.13 -1.81
C GLU A 147 18.92 1.25 -1.16
N LEU A 148 18.12 1.36 -0.09
CA LEU A 148 17.92 2.60 0.68
C LEU A 148 18.77 2.66 1.96
N LYS A 149 19.69 1.73 2.13
CA LYS A 149 20.62 1.71 3.26
C LYS A 149 21.50 2.95 3.29
N ASN A 150 21.77 3.44 4.50
CA ASN A 150 22.55 4.65 4.76
C ASN A 150 21.95 5.93 4.15
N LEU A 151 20.68 5.94 3.74
CA LEU A 151 20.01 7.16 3.33
C LEU A 151 19.20 7.70 4.52
N SER A 152 19.40 8.98 4.81
CA SER A 152 18.60 9.70 5.79
C SER A 152 17.22 10.06 5.22
N ALA A 153 16.30 10.50 6.08
CA ALA A 153 15.00 10.97 5.60
C ALA A 153 15.12 12.23 4.73
N ASN A 154 16.16 13.05 4.93
CA ASN A 154 16.47 14.18 4.06
C ASN A 154 16.93 13.71 2.69
N ASP A 155 17.85 12.74 2.61
CA ASP A 155 18.32 12.19 1.33
C ASP A 155 17.17 11.57 0.53
N LEU A 156 16.28 10.85 1.19
CA LEU A 156 15.10 10.25 0.56
C LEU A 156 14.17 11.32 -0.01
N LYS A 157 13.95 12.41 0.75
CA LYS A 157 13.16 13.56 0.30
C LYS A 157 13.78 14.26 -0.90
N GLU A 158 15.10 14.52 -0.87
CA GLU A 158 15.83 15.12 -1.98
C GLU A 158 15.80 14.26 -3.25
N LYS A 159 15.83 12.93 -3.09
CA LYS A 159 15.71 11.96 -4.19
C LYS A 159 14.26 11.74 -4.66
N GLY A 160 13.28 12.37 -4.02
CA GLY A 160 11.86 12.17 -4.33
C GLY A 160 11.39 10.73 -4.10
N ILE A 161 11.97 10.03 -3.13
CA ILE A 161 11.61 8.65 -2.78
C ILE A 161 10.60 8.69 -1.63
N PRO A 162 9.32 8.39 -1.87
CA PRO A 162 8.33 8.32 -0.81
C PRO A 162 8.64 7.08 0.06
N GLY A 163 8.80 7.29 1.36
CA GLY A 163 9.04 6.20 2.31
C GLY A 163 7.80 5.88 3.13
N ILE A 164 7.79 4.69 3.72
CA ILE A 164 6.72 4.17 4.59
C ILE A 164 6.42 5.12 5.76
N THR A 165 5.14 5.25 6.11
CA THR A 165 4.70 5.94 7.34
C THR A 165 4.72 4.98 8.53
N LEU A 166 4.65 5.53 9.74
CA LEU A 166 4.59 4.71 10.96
C LEU A 166 3.30 3.87 11.02
N GLU A 167 2.16 4.38 10.56
CA GLU A 167 0.88 3.66 10.46
C GLU A 167 1.02 2.43 9.56
N GLU A 168 1.56 2.66 8.36
CA GLU A 168 1.79 1.62 7.36
C GLU A 168 2.72 0.53 7.91
N ARG A 169 3.79 0.94 8.61
CA ARG A 169 4.76 -0.01 9.18
C ARG A 169 4.18 -0.83 10.32
N LEU A 170 3.44 -0.22 11.25
CA LEU A 170 2.79 -0.93 12.36
C LEU A 170 1.71 -1.89 11.84
N LEU A 171 0.90 -1.45 10.87
CA LEU A 171 -0.11 -2.30 10.26
C LEU A 171 0.51 -3.47 9.48
N MET A 172 1.62 -3.22 8.77
CA MET A 172 2.38 -4.27 8.09
C MET A 172 2.93 -5.30 9.09
N GLU A 173 3.37 -4.88 10.30
CA GLU A 173 3.75 -5.80 11.38
C GLU A 173 2.59 -6.70 11.78
N LEU A 174 1.45 -6.10 12.14
CA LEU A 174 0.29 -6.83 12.64
C LEU A 174 -0.14 -7.91 11.65
N LYS A 175 -0.21 -7.55 10.37
CA LYS A 175 -0.56 -8.48 9.30
C LYS A 175 0.49 -9.59 9.16
N TYR A 176 1.77 -9.23 9.11
CA TYR A 176 2.87 -10.19 8.95
C TYR A 176 2.96 -11.18 10.11
N PHE A 177 2.81 -10.70 11.34
CA PHE A 177 2.80 -11.54 12.54
C PHE A 177 1.59 -12.48 12.54
N LYS A 178 0.40 -12.02 12.15
CA LYS A 178 -0.79 -12.87 12.05
C LYS A 178 -0.68 -13.95 10.99
N GLU A 179 0.01 -13.67 9.89
CA GLU A 179 0.24 -14.62 8.80
C GLU A 179 1.32 -15.67 9.13
N THR A 180 2.38 -15.25 9.84
CA THR A 180 3.61 -16.05 9.92
C THR A 180 4.04 -16.44 11.33
N GLY A 181 3.53 -15.75 12.36
CA GLY A 181 4.04 -15.82 13.73
C GLY A 181 5.45 -15.22 13.92
N ASN A 182 6.01 -14.57 12.88
CA ASN A 182 7.34 -13.96 12.90
C ASN A 182 7.25 -12.43 12.84
N HIS A 183 8.39 -11.76 13.01
CA HIS A 183 8.51 -10.30 13.07
C HIS A 183 9.33 -9.74 11.92
N LEU A 184 9.03 -8.50 11.52
CA LEU A 184 9.81 -7.75 10.54
C LEU A 184 10.96 -7.00 11.21
N ASP A 185 11.97 -6.59 10.42
CA ASP A 185 13.07 -5.72 10.86
C ASP A 185 13.91 -6.29 12.02
N ILE A 186 14.43 -7.50 11.82
CA ILE A 186 15.19 -8.25 12.84
C ILE A 186 16.64 -7.77 12.92
N LYS A 187 17.21 -7.31 11.78
CA LYS A 187 18.62 -6.91 11.67
C LYS A 187 18.80 -5.40 11.55
N SER A 188 17.77 -4.69 11.12
CA SER A 188 17.81 -3.25 10.85
C SER A 188 16.59 -2.55 11.42
N TRP A 189 16.62 -1.23 11.39
CA TRP A 189 15.48 -0.39 11.74
C TRP A 189 14.87 0.15 10.45
N THR A 190 13.56 -0.09 10.29
CA THR A 190 12.79 0.62 9.26
C THR A 190 12.67 2.09 9.68
N LEU A 191 13.34 2.97 8.93
CA LEU A 191 13.17 4.42 9.02
C LEU A 191 11.84 4.79 8.36
N CYS A 192 10.84 5.19 9.16
CA CYS A 192 9.52 5.58 8.67
C CYS A 192 9.55 7.01 8.14
N SER A 193 10.28 7.22 7.04
CA SER A 193 10.58 8.55 6.49
C SER A 193 9.37 9.28 5.93
N GLY A 194 8.20 8.62 5.80
CA GLY A 194 6.91 9.25 5.52
C GLY A 194 6.23 9.85 6.76
N SER A 195 6.86 9.81 7.94
CA SER A 195 6.33 10.36 9.19
C SER A 195 7.34 11.29 9.88
N ARG A 196 6.85 12.23 10.67
CA ARG A 196 7.65 13.13 11.51
C ARG A 196 7.06 13.23 12.91
N CYS A 197 7.92 13.22 13.91
CA CYS A 197 7.57 13.62 15.26
C CYS A 197 7.36 15.14 15.31
N SER A 198 6.69 15.64 16.34
CA SER A 198 6.39 17.08 16.54
C SER A 198 7.63 17.97 16.58
N ASP A 199 8.79 17.40 16.92
CA ASP A 199 10.11 18.07 16.95
C ASP A 199 10.93 17.86 15.67
N GLY A 200 10.33 17.29 14.62
CA GLY A 200 10.95 17.04 13.32
C GLY A 200 11.79 15.77 13.23
N ARG A 201 11.89 14.98 14.30
CA ARG A 201 12.55 13.66 14.25
C ARG A 201 11.73 12.66 13.43
N VAL A 202 12.37 11.58 13.00
CA VAL A 202 11.77 10.58 12.11
C VAL A 202 11.58 9.29 12.91
N PRO A 203 10.35 8.76 13.04
CA PRO A 203 10.14 7.53 13.77
C PRO A 203 10.77 6.35 13.03
N GLY A 204 11.16 5.32 13.78
CA GLY A 204 11.70 4.08 13.26
C GLY A 204 11.15 2.89 14.04
N VAL A 205 11.06 1.74 13.37
CA VAL A 205 10.55 0.50 13.95
C VAL A 205 11.55 -0.63 13.72
N SER A 206 11.77 -1.46 14.73
CA SER A 206 12.58 -2.68 14.63
C SER A 206 12.07 -3.73 15.61
N TRP A 207 12.26 -5.01 15.28
CA TRP A 207 12.20 -6.09 16.26
C TRP A 207 13.56 -6.23 16.94
N TYR A 208 13.69 -5.67 18.14
CA TYR A 208 14.96 -5.60 18.86
C TYR A 208 14.82 -6.10 20.30
N SER A 209 15.74 -6.98 20.71
CA SER A 209 15.75 -7.58 22.06
C SER A 209 14.42 -8.24 22.46
N GLY A 210 13.78 -8.94 21.52
CA GLY A 210 12.55 -9.71 21.77
C GLY A 210 11.28 -8.86 21.94
N ARG A 211 11.29 -7.63 21.44
CA ARG A 211 10.13 -6.73 21.44
C ARG A 211 10.09 -5.86 20.19
N LEU A 212 8.90 -5.44 19.80
CA LEU A 212 8.71 -4.41 18.79
C LEU A 212 9.05 -3.05 19.40
N GLY A 213 10.15 -2.48 18.95
CA GLY A 213 10.64 -1.17 19.37
C GLY A 213 10.20 -0.10 18.38
N VAL A 214 9.59 0.95 18.91
CA VAL A 214 9.33 2.20 18.19
C VAL A 214 10.25 3.26 18.80
N ASP A 215 11.12 3.85 17.98
CA ASP A 215 12.07 4.90 18.40
C ASP A 215 12.12 6.02 17.36
N TRP A 216 13.07 6.94 17.47
CA TRP A 216 13.28 8.00 16.50
C TRP A 216 14.74 8.16 16.10
N CYS A 217 14.93 8.77 14.93
CA CYS A 217 16.20 9.20 14.41
C CYS A 217 16.15 10.69 14.06
N ARG A 218 17.32 11.34 14.06
CA ARG A 218 17.44 12.69 13.48
C ARG A 218 17.14 12.61 11.98
N PRO A 219 16.53 13.63 11.37
CA PRO A 219 16.14 13.58 9.96
C PRO A 219 17.32 13.45 8.99
N GLY A 220 18.50 13.98 9.36
CA GLY A 220 19.77 13.78 8.66
C GLY A 220 20.59 12.58 9.16
N GLY A 221 20.02 11.75 10.04
CA GLY A 221 20.66 10.54 10.52
C GLY A 221 20.71 9.49 9.41
N ALA A 222 21.92 9.08 9.04
CA ALA A 222 22.20 8.03 8.08
C ALA A 222 23.17 7.03 8.73
N GLY A 223 22.73 5.78 8.90
CA GLY A 223 23.54 4.74 9.51
C GLY A 223 23.30 3.38 8.87
N GLY A 224 24.27 2.47 9.00
CA GLY A 224 24.23 1.14 8.38
C GLY A 224 23.04 0.28 8.81
N SER A 225 22.48 0.56 9.97
CA SER A 225 21.29 -0.10 10.51
C SER A 225 19.97 0.58 10.12
N LEU A 226 19.98 1.74 9.45
CA LEU A 226 18.77 2.48 9.06
C LEU A 226 18.46 2.27 7.57
N ARG A 227 17.21 1.91 7.29
CA ARG A 227 16.70 1.69 5.92
C ARG A 227 15.23 2.06 5.86
N SER A 228 14.80 2.78 4.83
CA SER A 228 13.37 3.02 4.61
C SER A 228 12.76 1.93 3.71
N ARG A 229 11.43 1.81 3.72
CA ARG A 229 10.69 1.01 2.74
C ARG A 229 10.04 1.97 1.75
N ARG A 230 10.30 1.81 0.46
CA ARG A 230 9.72 2.67 -0.57
C ARG A 230 8.23 2.38 -0.73
N ALA A 231 7.42 3.43 -0.65
CA ALA A 231 6.00 3.36 -0.92
C ALA A 231 5.71 3.48 -2.42
N VAL A 232 4.75 2.70 -2.90
CA VAL A 232 4.12 2.90 -4.21
C VAL A 232 2.62 3.09 -3.99
N SER A 233 2.19 4.35 -4.05
CA SER A 233 0.80 4.79 -3.87
C SER A 233 0.27 5.50 -5.12
N CYS A 234 -1.04 5.75 -5.16
CA CYS A 234 -1.69 6.63 -6.13
C CYS A 234 -1.26 8.08 -5.97
#